data_AF-A0A7Y9K230-F1
#
_entry.id   AF-A0A7Y9K230-F1
#
_cell.length_a   1.000
_cell.length_b   1.000
_cell.length_c   1.000
_cell.angle_alpha   90.00
_cell.angle_beta   90.00
_cell.angle_gamma   90.00
#
_symmetry.space_group_name_H-M   'P 1'
#
loop_
_entity.id
_entity.type
_entity.pdbx_description
1 polymer ?
#
loop_
_entity_poly.entity_id
_entity_poly.type
_entity_poly.pdbx_seq_one_letter_code
_entity_poly.pdbx_strand_id
1 'polypeptide(L)'
;MEDDRYAADEIVVVIRDAVRKAPIPNSEYRRICQRIEPEREVVNAPRFDRPLTDRWEILTTPLRLAGAPAMRPSAAGSFPALDALAAGMPWGKSLIGDVARQLRIQLALGRPWVKLEPMLLIGDPGVGKTWLARQLAATLQVEFAALELGNTSDDRLLSGTARGWTNTVPA
;
A
#
# COMPACT_ATOMS: atom_id res chain seq x y z
N MET A 1 28.02 -22.38 21.20
CA MET A 1 28.19 -20.94 20.89
C MET A 1 28.87 -20.88 19.54
N GLU A 2 28.21 -20.66 18.41
CA GLU A 2 26.82 -20.35 18.13
C GLU A 2 26.57 -20.85 16.69
N ASP A 3 25.41 -21.44 16.48
CA ASP A 3 24.97 -22.19 15.31
C ASP A 3 24.34 -21.23 14.29
N ASP A 4 25.09 -20.79 13.28
CA ASP A 4 24.62 -19.84 12.25
C ASP A 4 23.96 -20.59 11.08
N ARG A 5 22.72 -21.03 11.32
CA ARG A 5 21.84 -21.61 10.32
C ARG A 5 21.20 -20.51 9.46
N TYR A 6 21.93 -20.01 8.46
CA TYR A 6 21.35 -19.34 7.31
C TYR A 6 20.82 -20.40 6.33
N ALA A 7 19.70 -21.03 6.69
CA ALA A 7 18.92 -21.81 5.74
C ALA A 7 18.20 -20.83 4.81
N ALA A 8 18.76 -20.62 3.62
CA ALA A 8 18.00 -20.07 2.51
C ALA A 8 16.91 -21.09 2.15
N ASP A 9 15.72 -20.93 2.73
CA ASP A 9 14.54 -21.67 2.32
C ASP A 9 14.24 -21.32 0.87
N GLU A 10 14.67 -22.20 -0.03
CA GLU A 10 14.29 -22.23 -1.43
C GLU A 10 12.79 -22.52 -1.50
N ILE A 11 11.97 -21.46 -1.58
CA ILE A 11 10.52 -21.59 -1.74
C ILE A 11 10.23 -22.03 -3.18
N VAL A 12 10.17 -23.35 -3.38
CA VAL A 12 9.65 -23.95 -4.61
C VAL A 12 8.11 -23.91 -4.57
N VAL A 13 7.50 -22.90 -5.20
CA VAL A 13 6.05 -22.85 -5.40
C VAL A 13 5.66 -23.84 -6.49
N VAL A 14 5.32 -25.07 -6.10
CA VAL A 14 4.70 -26.05 -7.00
C VAL A 14 3.22 -25.69 -7.16
N ILE A 15 2.88 -25.01 -8.25
CA ILE A 15 1.48 -24.79 -8.64
C ILE A 15 0.95 -26.13 -9.17
N ARG A 16 0.34 -26.94 -8.28
CA ARG A 16 -0.50 -28.06 -8.73
C ARG A 16 -1.77 -27.48 -9.33
N ASP A 17 -1.98 -27.80 -10.60
CA ASP A 17 -3.12 -27.38 -11.41
C ASP A 17 -4.42 -28.03 -10.90
N ALA A 18 -4.93 -27.48 -9.80
CA ALA A 18 -6.25 -27.76 -9.29
C ALA A 18 -6.94 -26.41 -9.14
N VAL A 19 -7.28 -25.80 -10.28
CA VAL A 19 -8.24 -24.69 -10.35
C VAL A 19 -9.57 -25.20 -9.79
N ARG A 20 -9.72 -25.15 -8.46
CA ARG A 20 -11.04 -25.17 -7.84
C ARG A 20 -11.72 -23.92 -8.35
N LYS A 21 -12.70 -24.12 -9.23
CA LYS A 21 -13.61 -23.14 -9.83
C LYS A 21 -14.57 -22.55 -8.76
N ALA A 22 -14.08 -22.29 -7.55
CA ALA A 22 -14.82 -21.52 -6.57
C ALA A 22 -14.75 -20.05 -7.01
N PRO A 23 -15.88 -19.33 -7.07
CA PRO A 23 -15.85 -17.91 -7.39
C PRO A 23 -14.96 -17.19 -6.38
N ILE A 24 -13.94 -16.49 -6.88
CA ILE A 24 -13.08 -15.66 -6.05
C ILE A 24 -13.99 -14.59 -5.40
N PRO A 25 -13.94 -14.40 -4.08
CA PRO A 25 -14.74 -13.35 -3.43
C PRO A 25 -14.46 -11.98 -4.07
N ASN A 26 -15.42 -11.07 -4.09
CA ASN A 26 -15.25 -9.75 -4.73
C ASN A 26 -14.68 -8.68 -3.77
N SER A 27 -14.47 -9.04 -2.51
CA SER A 27 -13.93 -8.15 -1.48
C SER A 27 -13.53 -8.94 -0.25
N GLU A 28 -12.42 -8.55 0.38
CA GLU A 28 -12.09 -8.92 1.75
C GLU A 28 -12.21 -7.69 2.65
N TYR A 29 -12.54 -7.90 3.92
CA TYR A 29 -12.57 -6.87 4.94
C TYR A 29 -11.52 -7.16 6.00
N ARG A 30 -10.76 -6.15 6.40
CA ARG A 30 -9.77 -6.25 7.46
C ARG A 30 -10.11 -5.29 8.58
N ARG A 31 -10.27 -5.84 9.79
CA ARG A 31 -10.32 -5.03 11.02
C ARG A 31 -8.89 -4.70 11.41
N ILE A 32 -8.55 -3.41 11.49
CA ILE A 32 -7.19 -2.95 11.82
C ILE A 32 -6.96 -3.02 13.33
N CYS A 33 -7.89 -2.48 14.11
CA CYS A 33 -7.82 -2.51 15.57
C CYS A 33 -9.16 -2.93 16.18
N GLN A 34 -9.14 -3.45 17.40
CA GLN A 34 -10.38 -3.77 18.12
C GLN A 34 -10.97 -2.55 18.83
N ARG A 35 -10.09 -1.68 19.34
CA ARG A 35 -10.45 -0.46 20.08
C ARG A 35 -9.30 0.54 19.98
N ILE A 36 -9.63 1.83 19.97
CA ILE A 36 -8.67 2.92 20.14
C ILE A 36 -8.55 3.22 21.63
N GLU A 37 -7.32 3.23 22.16
CA GLU A 37 -7.07 3.67 23.53
C GLU A 37 -7.25 5.19 23.63
N PRO A 38 -7.96 5.70 24.65
CA PRO A 38 -8.05 7.13 24.88
C PRO A 38 -6.67 7.68 25.29
N GLU A 39 -6.48 8.98 25.10
CA GLU A 39 -5.30 9.70 25.55
C GLU A 39 -5.11 9.49 27.06
N ARG A 40 -3.94 9.00 27.47
CA ARG A 40 -3.55 9.00 28.89
C ARG A 40 -3.37 10.45 29.34
N GLU A 41 -3.87 10.76 30.53
CA GLU A 41 -4.04 12.08 31.15
C GLU A 41 -3.25 13.27 30.55
N VAL A 42 -4.04 14.30 30.28
CA VAL A 42 -3.76 15.59 29.65
C VAL A 42 -2.60 16.34 30.33
N VAL A 43 -1.46 16.48 29.64
CA VAL A 43 -0.73 17.77 29.75
C VAL A 43 -1.63 18.78 29.06
N ASN A 44 -2.13 19.74 29.85
CA ASN A 44 -3.14 20.76 29.54
C ASN A 44 -2.84 21.59 28.28
N ALA A 45 -2.99 20.97 27.12
CA ALA A 45 -2.87 21.60 25.82
C ALA A 45 -3.83 20.87 24.86
N PRO A 46 -4.68 21.58 24.11
CA PRO A 46 -5.60 20.98 23.16
C PRO A 46 -4.78 20.42 21.98
N ARG A 47 -4.32 19.17 22.10
CA ARG A 47 -3.47 18.49 21.10
C ARG A 47 -4.25 17.99 19.88
N PHE A 48 -5.58 17.92 19.96
CA PHE A 48 -6.48 17.64 18.83
C PHE A 48 -7.84 18.30 19.09
N ASP A 49 -8.51 18.80 18.03
CA ASP A 49 -9.85 19.40 18.13
C ASP A 49 -10.95 18.39 18.49
N ARG A 50 -10.67 17.10 18.31
CA ARG A 50 -11.51 15.95 18.67
C ARG A 50 -10.64 14.88 19.34
N PRO A 51 -11.17 14.12 20.31
CA PRO A 51 -10.42 13.05 20.95
C PRO A 51 -10.02 11.95 19.94
N LEU A 52 -8.92 11.25 20.22
CA LEU A 52 -8.38 10.20 19.34
C LEU A 52 -9.40 9.09 19.05
N THR A 53 -10.24 8.75 20.03
CA THR A 53 -11.31 7.76 19.87
C THR A 53 -12.25 8.12 18.73
N ASP A 54 -12.69 9.38 18.68
CA ASP A 54 -13.64 9.87 17.68
C ASP A 54 -12.94 10.04 16.32
N ARG A 55 -11.68 10.50 16.34
CA ARG A 55 -10.92 10.73 15.11
C ARG A 55 -10.63 9.44 14.35
N TRP A 56 -10.38 8.34 15.07
CA TRP A 56 -9.91 7.08 14.51
C TRP A 56 -10.90 5.93 14.66
N GLU A 57 -12.15 6.22 15.02
CA GLU A 57 -13.23 5.24 15.16
C GLU A 57 -13.35 4.32 13.94
N ILE A 58 -13.17 4.87 12.73
CA ILE A 58 -13.25 4.12 11.47
C ILE A 58 -12.29 2.92 11.44
N LEU A 59 -11.14 3.00 12.13
CA LEU A 59 -10.14 1.92 12.19
C LEU A 59 -10.58 0.72 13.07
N THR A 60 -11.63 0.89 13.88
CA THR A 60 -12.23 -0.20 14.66
C THR A 60 -13.25 -1.01 13.84
N THR A 61 -13.71 -0.46 12.72
CA THR A 61 -14.62 -1.14 11.81
C THR A 61 -13.86 -2.01 10.80
N PRO A 62 -14.45 -3.10 10.28
CA PRO A 62 -13.86 -3.84 9.17
C PRO A 62 -13.77 -2.96 7.92
N LEU A 63 -12.55 -2.69 7.46
CA LEU A 63 -12.29 -1.89 6.27
C LEU A 63 -12.19 -2.78 5.04
N ARG A 64 -12.88 -2.39 3.97
CA ARG A 64 -12.82 -3.10 2.69
C ARG A 64 -11.44 -2.92 2.06
N LEU A 65 -10.81 -4.02 1.67
CA LEU A 65 -9.56 -3.97 0.90
C LEU A 65 -9.85 -3.53 -0.54
N ALA A 66 -9.04 -2.59 -1.04
CA ALA A 66 -9.23 -1.95 -2.34
C ALA A 66 -8.56 -2.71 -3.49
N GLY A 67 -8.91 -2.31 -4.72
CA GLY A 67 -8.27 -2.78 -5.95
C GLY A 67 -8.78 -4.09 -6.56
N ALA A 68 -9.75 -4.76 -5.93
CA ALA A 68 -10.41 -5.95 -6.49
C ALA A 68 -10.86 -5.80 -7.97
N PRO A 69 -11.50 -4.68 -8.37
CA PRO A 69 -11.96 -4.55 -9.76
C PRO A 69 -10.80 -4.34 -10.75
N ALA A 70 -9.73 -3.65 -10.33
CA ALA A 70 -8.53 -3.44 -11.14
C ALA A 70 -7.69 -4.71 -11.34
N MET A 71 -7.84 -5.68 -10.44
CA MET A 71 -7.18 -7.00 -10.52
C MET A 71 -7.93 -7.99 -11.42
N ARG A 72 -8.94 -7.59 -12.20
CA ARG A 72 -9.59 -8.52 -13.13
C ARG A 72 -8.75 -8.67 -14.39
N PRO A 73 -8.17 -9.86 -14.66
CA PRO A 73 -7.42 -10.07 -15.88
C PRO A 73 -8.39 -10.10 -17.07
N SER A 74 -7.87 -9.71 -18.24
CA SER A 74 -8.54 -9.94 -19.52
C SER A 74 -8.66 -11.43 -19.81
N ALA A 75 -9.44 -11.79 -20.83
CA ALA A 75 -9.52 -13.18 -21.32
C ALA A 75 -8.14 -13.75 -21.71
N ALA A 76 -7.19 -12.88 -22.11
CA ALA A 76 -5.82 -13.25 -22.44
C ALA A 76 -4.89 -13.33 -21.20
N GLY A 77 -5.41 -13.16 -19.98
CA GLY A 77 -4.62 -13.18 -18.75
C GLY A 77 -3.77 -11.94 -18.53
N SER A 78 -3.97 -10.86 -19.30
CA SER A 78 -3.28 -9.56 -19.16
C SER A 78 -4.07 -8.60 -18.26
N PHE A 79 -3.45 -7.50 -17.82
CA PHE A 79 -4.15 -6.43 -17.11
C PHE A 79 -4.17 -5.19 -17.99
N PRO A 80 -5.26 -4.93 -18.74
CA PRO A 80 -5.28 -3.88 -19.76
C PRO A 80 -4.87 -2.49 -19.24
N ALA A 81 -5.25 -2.17 -17.99
CA ALA A 81 -4.92 -0.90 -17.38
C ALA A 81 -3.42 -0.78 -17.05
N LEU A 82 -2.77 -1.87 -16.61
CA LEU A 82 -1.32 -1.91 -16.42
C LEU A 82 -0.57 -1.93 -17.75
N ASP A 83 -1.09 -2.65 -18.75
CA ASP A 83 -0.52 -2.70 -20.09
C ASP A 83 -0.51 -1.30 -20.73
N ALA A 84 -1.61 -0.54 -20.56
CA ALA A 84 -1.71 0.85 -21.01
C ALA A 84 -0.73 1.78 -20.27
N LEU A 85 -0.59 1.63 -18.96
CA LEU A 85 0.38 2.40 -18.16
C LEU A 85 1.83 2.11 -18.64
N ALA A 86 2.15 0.84 -18.92
CA ALA A 86 3.45 0.45 -19.43
C ALA A 86 3.74 1.00 -20.83
N ALA A 87 2.73 1.11 -21.69
CA ALA A 87 2.86 1.71 -23.01
C ALA A 87 3.16 3.23 -22.94
N GLY A 88 2.57 3.94 -21.97
CA GLY A 88 2.82 5.37 -21.75
C GLY A 88 4.19 5.68 -21.12
N MET A 89 4.90 4.67 -20.60
CA MET A 89 6.14 4.86 -19.86
C MET A 89 7.12 3.69 -20.05
N PRO A 90 7.94 3.71 -21.13
CA PRO A 90 8.83 2.60 -21.47
C PRO A 90 9.81 2.21 -20.35
N TRP A 91 10.32 3.19 -19.59
CA TRP A 91 11.25 2.93 -18.48
C TRP A 91 10.58 2.20 -17.29
N GLY A 92 9.27 2.35 -17.11
CA GLY A 92 8.50 1.73 -16.02
C GLY A 92 8.01 0.32 -16.36
N LYS A 93 8.23 -0.16 -17.59
CA LYS A 93 7.67 -1.43 -18.09
C LYS A 93 8.07 -2.65 -17.24
N SER A 94 9.32 -2.73 -16.79
CA SER A 94 9.79 -3.84 -15.94
C SER A 94 9.03 -3.87 -14.62
N LEU A 95 8.98 -2.73 -13.92
CA LEU A 95 8.27 -2.58 -12.65
C LEU A 95 6.78 -2.95 -12.78
N ILE A 96 6.13 -2.44 -13.83
CA ILE A 96 4.71 -2.73 -14.08
C ILE A 96 4.50 -4.22 -14.38
N GLY A 97 5.43 -4.85 -15.10
CA GLY A 97 5.46 -6.29 -15.31
C GLY A 97 5.59 -7.07 -14.00
N ASP A 98 6.43 -6.59 -13.07
CA ASP A 98 6.59 -7.19 -11.74
C ASP A 98 5.31 -7.10 -10.91
N VAL A 99 4.68 -5.92 -10.89
CA VAL A 99 3.37 -5.71 -10.27
C VAL A 99 2.34 -6.66 -10.87
N ALA A 100 2.24 -6.72 -12.19
CA ALA A 100 1.31 -7.61 -12.87
C ALA A 100 1.55 -9.10 -12.50
N ARG A 101 2.80 -9.52 -12.31
CA ARG A 101 3.12 -10.88 -11.85
C ARG A 101 2.65 -11.12 -10.41
N GLN A 102 2.91 -10.18 -9.50
CA GLN A 102 2.45 -10.27 -8.11
C GLN A 102 0.92 -10.36 -8.02
N LEU A 103 0.19 -9.59 -8.83
CA LEU A 103 -1.28 -9.63 -8.85
C LEU A 103 -1.81 -10.97 -9.37
N ARG A 104 -1.18 -11.59 -10.38
CA ARG A 104 -1.55 -12.93 -10.84
C ARG A 104 -1.41 -13.97 -9.75
N ILE A 105 -0.30 -13.94 -9.01
CA ILE A 105 -0.06 -14.85 -7.88
C ILE A 105 -1.13 -14.65 -6.81
N GLN A 106 -1.48 -13.40 -6.49
CA GLN A 106 -2.55 -13.11 -5.52
C GLN A 106 -3.91 -13.66 -5.95
N LEU A 107 -4.29 -13.47 -7.21
CA LEU A 107 -5.54 -14.02 -7.74
C LEU A 107 -5.56 -15.54 -7.70
N ALA A 108 -4.45 -16.19 -8.06
CA ALA A 108 -4.31 -17.65 -7.99
C ALA A 108 -4.43 -18.17 -6.55
N LEU A 109 -4.02 -17.37 -5.56
CA LEU A 109 -4.18 -17.65 -4.12
C LEU A 109 -5.55 -17.23 -3.55
N GLY A 110 -6.49 -16.78 -4.39
CA GLY A 110 -7.82 -16.35 -3.96
C GLY A 110 -7.82 -15.03 -3.18
N ARG A 111 -6.86 -14.14 -3.45
CA ARG A 111 -6.71 -12.82 -2.81
C ARG A 111 -7.13 -11.68 -3.77
N PRO A 112 -8.43 -11.33 -3.82
CA PRO A 112 -8.99 -10.31 -4.71
C PRO A 112 -8.77 -8.87 -4.19
N TRP A 113 -7.57 -8.52 -3.75
CA TRP A 113 -7.25 -7.16 -3.31
C TRP A 113 -5.79 -6.84 -3.57
N VAL A 114 -5.47 -5.56 -3.76
CA VAL A 114 -4.11 -5.14 -4.11
C VAL A 114 -3.23 -5.20 -2.87
N LYS A 115 -2.26 -6.10 -2.87
CA LYS A 115 -1.16 -6.13 -1.91
C LYS A 115 0.17 -6.19 -2.66
N LEU A 116 0.87 -5.08 -2.77
CA LEU A 116 2.19 -5.06 -3.39
C LEU A 116 3.28 -5.24 -2.34
N GLU A 117 4.37 -5.88 -2.72
CA GLU A 117 5.58 -5.86 -1.91
C GLU A 117 6.18 -4.44 -1.90
N PRO A 118 6.82 -4.01 -0.80
CA PRO A 118 7.53 -2.73 -0.78
C PRO A 118 8.55 -2.65 -1.92
N MET A 119 8.50 -1.56 -2.70
CA MET A 119 9.37 -1.35 -3.85
C MET A 119 10.19 -0.06 -3.67
N LEU A 120 11.48 -0.13 -4.02
CA LEU A 120 12.38 1.02 -4.04
C LEU A 120 12.63 1.45 -5.49
N LEU A 121 12.25 2.67 -5.83
CA LEU A 121 12.47 3.23 -7.17
C LEU A 121 13.76 4.05 -7.20
N ILE A 122 14.74 3.61 -8.00
CA ILE A 122 16.06 4.25 -8.13
C ILE A 122 16.17 4.89 -9.52
N GLY A 123 16.73 6.10 -9.61
CA GLY A 123 17.10 6.73 -10.87
C GLY A 123 17.28 8.25 -10.72
N ASP A 124 17.47 8.94 -11.84
CA ASP A 124 17.70 10.39 -11.86
C ASP A 124 16.51 11.22 -11.35
N PRO A 125 16.75 12.40 -10.75
CA PRO A 125 15.68 13.32 -10.40
C PRO A 125 14.89 13.73 -11.66
N GLY A 126 13.57 13.87 -11.52
CA GLY A 126 12.71 14.32 -12.63
C GLY A 126 12.25 13.23 -13.62
N VAL A 127 12.73 11.98 -13.52
CA VAL A 127 12.28 10.87 -14.42
C VAL A 127 10.80 10.47 -14.25
N GLY A 128 10.14 10.96 -13.19
CA GLY A 128 8.73 10.70 -12.94
C GLY A 128 8.43 9.56 -11.96
N LYS A 129 9.34 9.22 -11.05
CA LYS A 129 9.12 8.19 -10.00
C LYS A 129 7.84 8.40 -9.19
N THR A 130 7.63 9.61 -8.65
CA THR A 130 6.42 9.97 -7.89
C THR A 130 5.18 9.96 -8.77
N TRP A 131 5.32 10.36 -10.03
CA TRP A 131 4.22 10.31 -11.01
C TRP A 131 3.81 8.86 -11.28
N LEU A 132 4.78 7.94 -11.47
CA LEU A 132 4.51 6.52 -11.66
C LEU A 132 3.78 5.92 -10.46
N ALA A 133 4.21 6.24 -9.24
CA ALA A 133 3.54 5.76 -8.02
C ALA A 133 2.06 6.23 -7.96
N ARG A 134 1.78 7.49 -8.31
CA ARG A 134 0.41 8.03 -8.39
C ARG A 134 -0.43 7.35 -9.48
N GLN A 135 0.14 7.20 -10.68
CA GLN A 135 -0.57 6.56 -11.79
C GLN A 135 -0.81 5.08 -11.55
N LEU A 136 0.14 4.39 -10.93
CA LEU A 136 -0.03 3.00 -10.52
C LEU A 136 -1.16 2.86 -9.51
N ALA A 137 -1.22 3.72 -8.49
CA ALA A 137 -2.31 3.72 -7.52
C ALA A 137 -3.68 3.96 -8.17
N ALA A 138 -3.78 4.95 -9.06
CA ALA A 138 -5.00 5.24 -9.82
C ALA A 138 -5.42 4.04 -10.71
N THR A 139 -4.46 3.43 -11.40
CA THR A 139 -4.65 2.25 -12.25
C THR A 139 -5.15 1.05 -11.46
N LEU A 140 -4.63 0.88 -10.24
CA LEU A 140 -5.01 -0.17 -9.31
C LEU A 140 -6.27 0.17 -8.49
N GLN A 141 -6.87 1.35 -8.69
CA GLN A 141 -8.02 1.84 -7.94
C GLN A 141 -7.81 1.76 -6.42
N VAL A 142 -6.63 2.19 -5.98
CA VAL A 142 -6.28 2.32 -4.56
C VAL A 142 -5.96 3.78 -4.24
N GLU A 143 -6.21 4.16 -2.99
CA GLU A 143 -5.83 5.48 -2.49
C GLU A 143 -4.31 5.66 -2.50
N PHE A 144 -3.87 6.88 -2.79
CA PHE A 144 -2.46 7.24 -2.83
C PHE A 144 -2.14 8.26 -1.72
N ALA A 145 -1.16 7.93 -0.89
CA ALA A 145 -0.57 8.86 0.07
C ALA A 145 0.93 9.00 -0.22
N ALA A 146 1.42 10.24 -0.27
CA ALA A 146 2.84 10.54 -0.35
C ALA A 146 3.34 11.02 1.01
N LEU A 147 4.53 10.55 1.39
CA LEU A 147 5.26 11.01 2.56
C LEU A 147 6.61 11.54 2.07
N GLU A 148 6.84 12.84 2.22
CA GLU A 148 8.08 13.51 1.81
C GLU A 148 9.10 13.41 2.96
N LEU A 149 10.13 12.58 2.75
CA LEU A 149 11.18 12.33 3.77
C LEU A 149 12.39 13.25 3.64
N GLY A 150 12.53 13.98 2.53
CA GLY A 150 13.73 14.77 2.22
C GLY A 150 13.92 16.04 3.04
N ASN A 151 12.87 16.55 3.70
CA ASN A 151 12.91 17.80 4.45
C ASN A 151 12.67 17.61 5.95
N THR A 152 12.62 16.36 6.42
CA THR A 152 12.23 16.02 7.79
C THR A 152 13.35 15.24 8.45
N SER A 153 14.28 15.94 9.10
CA SER A 153 15.32 15.33 9.96
C SER A 153 14.76 14.73 11.25
N ASP A 154 13.43 14.60 11.36
CA ASP A 154 12.72 14.34 12.60
C ASP A 154 11.79 13.14 12.41
N ASP A 155 11.92 12.14 13.27
CA ASP A 155 11.13 10.89 13.27
C ASP A 155 9.62 11.12 13.56
N ARG A 156 9.23 12.39 13.70
CA ARG A 156 7.89 12.89 14.08
C ARG A 156 6.83 12.68 13.01
N LEU A 157 7.23 12.55 11.74
CA LEU A 157 6.30 12.30 10.63
C LEU A 157 5.75 10.87 10.66
N LEU A 158 6.58 9.91 11.06
CA LEU A 158 6.20 8.49 11.18
C LEU A 158 5.66 8.17 12.59
N SER A 159 6.16 8.82 13.64
CA SER A 159 5.71 8.65 15.03
C SER A 159 4.48 9.47 15.43
N GLY A 160 3.90 10.26 14.51
CA GLY A 160 2.62 10.96 14.74
C GLY A 160 2.67 12.20 15.63
N THR A 161 3.85 12.81 15.81
CA THR A 161 4.03 13.99 16.69
C THR A 161 4.25 15.30 15.93
N ALA A 162 3.91 15.33 14.63
CA ALA A 162 3.98 16.53 13.80
C ALA A 162 2.92 17.58 14.19
N ARG A 163 3.21 18.37 15.23
CA ARG A 163 2.79 19.77 15.32
C ARG A 163 4.06 20.62 15.24
N GLY A 164 4.31 21.19 14.07
CA GLY A 164 5.40 22.14 13.83
C GLY A 164 4.87 23.36 13.08
N TRP A 165 4.39 24.35 13.84
CA TRP A 165 4.34 25.78 13.51
C TRP A 165 3.69 26.20 12.18
N THR A 166 2.36 26.36 12.19
CA THR A 166 1.70 27.37 11.35
C THR A 166 1.66 28.66 12.15
N ASN A 167 2.64 29.55 11.94
CA ASN A 167 2.53 30.96 12.29
C ASN A 167 3.42 31.77 11.35
N THR A 168 2.89 32.05 10.15
CA THR A 168 3.22 33.25 9.39
C THR A 168 1.98 34.13 9.40
N VAL A 169 1.90 35.03 10.37
CA VAL A 169 1.08 36.25 10.28
C VAL A 169 2.05 37.39 9.96
N PRO A 170 1.90 38.12 8.84
CA PRO A 170 2.78 39.25 8.53
C PRO A 170 2.42 40.46 9.42
N ALA A 171 3.42 41.29 9.68
CA ALA A 171 3.32 42.57 10.39
C ALA A 171 2.59 43.63 9.57
#